data_AF-A0A8G0LRV8-F1
#
_entry.id   AF-A0A8G0LRV8-F1
#
_cell.length_a   1.000
_cell.length_b   1.000
_cell.length_c   1.000
_cell.angle_alpha   90.00
_cell.angle_beta   90.00
_cell.angle_gamma   90.00
#
_symmetry.space_group_name_H-M   'P 1'
#
loop_
_entity.id
_entity.type
_entity.pdbx_description
1 polymer ?
#
loop_
_entity_poly.entity_id
_entity_poly.type
_entity_poly.pdbx_seq_one_letter_code
_entity_poly.pdbx_strand_id
1 'polypeptide(L)'
;MGLDDVMLMDEALGQSASNRLTVVGQLRLAHRLVSAVLKFNSTPWLNEVWSFRDLSFFRQGDDLTLSLQTLHFGVELIHGGPDPGESLMDVESPVSLTQSVEDVQYKHGVRNVTLYSLGAALLAIGRWERIDHNDIEGVRRLASQPCYLGPVYQELTQKVLDCDFGYGKDLKKPRLQEAIYEMVVLELESMIASLDISEEEDE
;
A
#
# COMPACT_ATOMS: atom_id res chain seq x y z
N MET A 1 -25.23 -8.13 5.75
CA MET A 1 -23.77 -8.18 5.94
C MET A 1 -23.52 -8.18 7.43
N GLY A 2 -23.03 -9.30 7.94
CA GLY A 2 -22.55 -9.39 9.32
C GLY A 2 -21.13 -8.82 9.40
N LEU A 3 -20.65 -8.49 10.60
CA LEU A 3 -19.24 -8.12 10.80
C LEU A 3 -18.27 -9.26 10.42
N ASP A 4 -18.76 -10.51 10.38
CA ASP A 4 -18.02 -11.70 9.95
C ASP A 4 -17.68 -11.72 8.44
N ASP A 5 -18.26 -10.80 7.65
CA ASP A 5 -18.01 -10.70 6.21
C ASP A 5 -16.79 -9.82 5.87
N VAL A 6 -16.19 -9.13 6.85
CA VAL A 6 -15.02 -8.27 6.63
C VAL A 6 -13.73 -9.10 6.61
N MET A 7 -12.91 -8.92 5.58
CA MET A 7 -11.58 -9.52 5.46
C MET A 7 -10.51 -8.43 5.41
N LEU A 8 -9.43 -8.61 6.18
CA LEU A 8 -8.25 -7.78 6.08
C LEU A 8 -7.44 -8.12 4.83
N MET A 9 -6.86 -7.12 4.18
CA MET A 9 -6.06 -7.36 2.99
C MET A 9 -4.78 -8.16 3.27
N ASP A 10 -4.16 -7.99 4.44
CA ASP A 10 -3.02 -8.82 4.88
C ASP A 10 -3.42 -10.31 4.96
N GLU A 11 -4.66 -10.61 5.36
CA GLU A 11 -5.18 -11.97 5.38
C GLU A 11 -5.31 -12.54 3.96
N ALA A 12 -5.85 -11.75 3.02
CA ALA A 12 -6.01 -12.14 1.62
C ALA A 12 -4.67 -12.48 0.94
N LEU A 13 -3.60 -11.72 1.23
CA LEU A 13 -2.25 -12.00 0.70
C LEU A 13 -1.64 -13.31 1.23
N GLY A 14 -2.09 -13.77 2.40
CA GLY A 14 -1.61 -15.03 3.00
C GLY A 14 -2.36 -16.27 2.53
N GLN A 15 -3.38 -16.13 1.68
CA GLN A 15 -4.19 -17.25 1.20
C GLN A 15 -3.52 -17.99 0.04
N SER A 16 -3.97 -19.23 -0.20
CA SER A 16 -3.46 -20.12 -1.25
C SER A 16 -3.39 -19.44 -2.62
N ALA A 17 -2.43 -19.84 -3.46
CA ALA A 17 -2.24 -19.34 -4.82
C ALA A 17 -3.51 -19.42 -5.71
N SER A 18 -4.45 -20.31 -5.37
CA SER A 18 -5.75 -20.42 -6.04
C SER A 18 -6.67 -19.20 -5.83
N ASN A 19 -6.42 -18.37 -4.82
CA ASN A 19 -7.18 -17.14 -4.54
C ASN A 19 -6.37 -15.86 -4.89
N ARG A 20 -5.35 -15.99 -5.73
CA ARG A 20 -4.54 -14.87 -6.20
C ARG A 20 -5.28 -14.13 -7.33
N LEU A 21 -5.27 -12.80 -7.28
CA LEU A 21 -5.76 -11.98 -8.40
C LEU A 21 -4.96 -12.25 -9.68
N THR A 22 -5.63 -12.12 -10.82
CA THR A 22 -4.96 -12.05 -12.13
C THR A 22 -3.97 -10.88 -12.17
N VAL A 23 -3.02 -10.89 -13.12
CA VAL A 23 -2.07 -9.79 -13.36
C VAL A 23 -2.82 -8.46 -13.47
N VAL A 24 -3.86 -8.41 -14.31
CA VAL A 24 -4.72 -7.23 -14.50
C VAL A 24 -5.42 -6.84 -13.20
N GLY A 25 -5.92 -7.81 -12.42
CA GLY A 25 -6.52 -7.56 -11.12
C GLY A 25 -5.55 -6.92 -10.12
N GLN A 26 -4.30 -7.38 -10.08
CA GLN A 26 -3.25 -6.80 -9.23
C GLN A 26 -2.91 -5.38 -9.65
N LEU A 27 -2.77 -5.12 -10.95
CA LEU A 27 -2.51 -3.77 -11.48
C LEU A 27 -3.67 -2.81 -11.19
N ARG A 28 -4.92 -3.26 -11.36
CA ARG A 28 -6.11 -2.47 -11.01
C ARG A 28 -6.19 -2.16 -9.51
N LEU A 29 -5.82 -3.11 -8.65
CA LEU A 29 -5.74 -2.89 -7.20
C LEU A 29 -4.67 -1.84 -6.86
N ALA A 30 -3.47 -1.98 -7.44
CA ALA A 30 -2.38 -1.01 -7.28
C ALA A 30 -2.80 0.39 -7.73
N HIS A 31 -3.39 0.52 -8.92
CA HIS A 31 -3.88 1.78 -9.47
C HIS A 31 -4.89 2.48 -8.55
N ARG A 32 -5.89 1.73 -8.07
CA ARG A 32 -6.90 2.24 -7.13
C ARG A 32 -6.27 2.73 -5.84
N LEU A 33 -5.30 1.98 -5.32
CA LEU A 33 -4.63 2.32 -4.07
C LEU A 33 -3.79 3.59 -4.18
N VAL A 34 -2.97 3.73 -5.24
CA VAL A 34 -2.19 4.95 -5.49
C VAL A 34 -3.11 6.15 -5.68
N SER A 35 -4.17 5.99 -6.47
CA SER A 35 -5.17 7.02 -6.69
C SER A 35 -5.87 7.46 -5.40
N ALA A 36 -6.21 6.51 -4.53
CA ALA A 36 -6.81 6.79 -3.23
C ALA A 36 -5.83 7.55 -2.32
N VAL A 37 -4.58 7.09 -2.22
CA VAL A 37 -3.57 7.75 -1.38
C VAL A 37 -3.34 9.18 -1.83
N LEU A 38 -3.22 9.46 -3.13
CA LEU A 38 -3.08 10.83 -3.63
C LEU A 38 -4.29 11.70 -3.27
N LYS A 39 -5.52 11.19 -3.44
CA LYS A 39 -6.76 11.91 -3.14
C LYS A 39 -6.93 12.20 -1.64
N PHE A 40 -6.52 11.26 -0.78
CA PHE A 40 -6.76 11.33 0.66
C PHE A 40 -5.56 11.80 1.49
N ASN A 41 -4.37 12.00 0.93
CA ASN A 41 -3.13 12.33 1.66
C ASN A 41 -3.18 13.58 2.56
N SER A 42 -4.13 14.49 2.32
CA SER A 42 -4.32 15.70 3.13
C SER A 42 -5.65 15.69 3.88
N THR A 43 -6.23 14.50 4.09
CA THR A 43 -7.51 14.32 4.77
C THR A 43 -7.33 13.45 6.02
N PRO A 44 -8.20 13.59 7.04
CA PRO A 44 -8.20 12.69 8.20
C PRO A 44 -8.48 11.22 7.86
N TRP A 45 -8.86 10.91 6.62
CA TRP A 45 -9.18 9.56 6.16
C TRP A 45 -7.96 8.72 5.79
N LEU A 46 -6.76 9.30 5.84
CA LEU A 46 -5.50 8.59 5.63
C LEU A 46 -4.49 9.02 6.68
N ASN A 47 -4.11 8.08 7.55
CA ASN A 47 -3.03 8.29 8.51
C ASN A 47 -1.69 8.44 7.79
N GLU A 48 -0.81 9.29 8.30
CA GLU A 48 0.53 9.49 7.72
C GLU A 48 1.33 8.18 7.73
N VAL A 49 1.16 7.39 8.79
CA VAL A 49 1.63 6.00 8.92
C VAL A 49 0.44 5.09 8.74
N TRP A 50 0.43 4.35 7.65
CA TRP A 50 -0.55 3.31 7.37
C TRP A 50 0.15 2.07 6.82
N SER A 51 -0.55 0.95 6.79
CA SER A 51 -0.05 -0.33 6.34
C SER A 51 -1.13 -1.08 5.57
N PHE A 52 -0.74 -2.19 4.93
CA PHE A 52 -1.70 -3.03 4.23
C PHE A 52 -2.74 -3.68 5.17
N ARG A 53 -2.50 -3.66 6.49
CA ARG A 53 -3.45 -4.11 7.53
C ARG A 53 -4.61 -3.14 7.73
N ASP A 54 -4.41 -1.86 7.40
CA ASP A 54 -5.44 -0.82 7.50
C ASP A 54 -6.42 -0.86 6.32
N LEU A 55 -6.20 -1.79 5.38
CA LEU A 55 -7.08 -2.05 4.25
C LEU A 55 -7.94 -3.28 4.53
N SER A 56 -9.24 -3.13 4.33
CA SER A 56 -10.23 -4.19 4.47
C SER A 56 -11.26 -4.14 3.37
N PHE A 57 -11.95 -5.26 3.15
CA PHE A 57 -13.03 -5.36 2.18
C PHE A 57 -14.10 -6.33 2.67
N PHE A 58 -15.31 -6.24 2.11
CA PHE A 58 -16.38 -7.19 2.36
C PHE A 58 -16.29 -8.35 1.37
N ARG A 59 -16.26 -9.58 1.90
CA ARG A 59 -16.25 -10.81 1.10
C ARG A 59 -17.58 -10.92 0.34
N GLN A 60 -17.50 -10.98 -0.99
CA GLN A 60 -18.63 -11.20 -1.89
C GLN A 60 -18.45 -12.53 -2.63
N GLY A 61 -18.85 -13.61 -1.96
CA GLY A 61 -18.63 -14.97 -2.47
C GLY A 61 -17.15 -15.35 -2.53
N ASP A 62 -16.80 -16.22 -3.46
CA ASP A 62 -15.42 -16.72 -3.65
C ASP A 62 -14.59 -15.86 -4.62
N ASP A 63 -15.21 -14.88 -5.30
CA ASP A 63 -14.52 -14.00 -6.23
C ASP A 63 -13.90 -12.81 -5.49
N LEU A 64 -12.58 -12.84 -5.37
CA LEU A 64 -11.81 -11.76 -4.76
C LEU A 64 -11.95 -10.44 -5.53
N THR A 65 -12.08 -10.47 -6.86
CA THR A 65 -12.20 -9.25 -7.69
C THR A 65 -13.48 -8.48 -7.36
N LEU A 66 -14.60 -9.19 -7.18
CA LEU A 66 -15.87 -8.59 -6.75
C LEU A 66 -15.77 -8.06 -5.32
N SER A 67 -15.15 -8.83 -4.43
CA SER A 67 -14.97 -8.46 -3.02
C SER A 67 -14.16 -7.15 -2.88
N LEU A 68 -13.10 -6.98 -3.67
CA LEU A 68 -12.23 -5.79 -3.68
C LEU A 68 -12.89 -4.52 -4.24
N GLN A 69 -14.09 -4.60 -4.81
CA GLN A 69 -14.88 -3.39 -5.12
C GLN A 69 -15.32 -2.65 -3.86
N THR A 70 -15.30 -3.33 -2.71
CA THR A 70 -15.65 -2.77 -1.41
C THR A 70 -14.43 -2.45 -0.54
N LEU A 71 -13.23 -2.41 -1.14
CA LEU A 71 -12.00 -2.06 -0.46
C LEU A 71 -12.13 -0.67 0.18
N HIS A 72 -11.77 -0.58 1.45
CA HIS A 72 -11.83 0.64 2.24
C HIS A 72 -10.64 0.73 3.21
N PHE A 73 -10.32 1.96 3.59
CA PHE A 73 -9.39 2.24 4.68
C PHE A 73 -10.15 2.21 6.01
N GLY A 74 -9.63 1.44 6.98
CA GLY A 74 -10.01 1.56 8.38
C GLY A 74 -9.38 2.80 8.99
N VAL A 75 -10.20 3.66 9.61
CA VAL A 75 -9.72 4.88 10.27
C VAL A 75 -10.37 4.99 11.63
N GLU A 76 -9.54 5.07 12.67
CA GLU A 76 -9.99 5.39 14.02
C GLU A 76 -9.95 6.91 14.22
N LEU A 77 -11.13 7.54 14.28
CA LEU A 77 -11.26 9.00 14.38
C LEU A 77 -11.20 9.54 15.83
N ILE A 78 -11.00 8.67 16.84
CA ILE A 78 -11.02 9.08 18.25
C ILE A 78 -9.60 9.36 18.73
N HIS A 79 -9.26 10.64 18.78
CA HIS A 79 -8.16 11.17 19.60
C HIS A 79 -8.76 12.13 20.63
N GLY A 80 -8.98 11.66 21.87
CA GLY A 80 -9.56 12.54 22.89
C GLY A 80 -9.92 11.89 24.22
N GLY A 81 -8.91 11.51 25.00
CA GLY A 81 -9.03 11.26 26.44
C GLY A 81 -7.70 10.74 27.00
N PRO A 82 -7.07 11.42 27.98
CA PRO A 82 -5.99 10.78 28.72
C PRO A 82 -6.61 9.63 29.50
N ASP A 83 -6.19 8.40 29.25
CA ASP A 83 -6.61 7.26 30.05
C ASP A 83 -6.00 7.45 31.47
N PRO A 84 -6.80 7.64 32.52
CA PRO A 84 -6.27 7.81 33.86
C PRO A 84 -5.96 6.41 34.43
N GLY A 85 -4.93 5.74 33.90
CA GLY A 85 -4.72 4.34 34.27
C GLY A 85 -3.41 3.65 33.94
N GLU A 86 -2.48 4.20 33.14
CA GLU A 86 -1.25 3.44 32.83
C GLU A 86 -0.09 3.80 33.75
N SER A 87 -0.08 3.04 34.86
CA SER A 87 1.06 2.81 35.73
C SER A 87 2.29 2.37 34.94
N LEU A 88 3.44 2.94 35.31
CA LEU A 88 4.79 2.56 34.90
C LEU A 88 5.04 1.06 35.07
N MET A 89 4.91 0.26 34.01
CA MET A 89 5.61 -1.02 33.88
C MET A 89 6.04 -1.22 32.43
N ASP A 90 7.33 -1.04 32.23
CA ASP A 90 8.12 -1.34 31.05
C ASP A 90 7.97 -2.82 30.68
N VAL A 91 7.21 -3.10 29.62
CA VAL A 91 7.17 -4.40 28.94
C VAL A 91 7.57 -4.12 27.50
N GLU A 92 8.77 -4.59 27.13
CA GLU A 92 9.34 -4.51 25.79
C GLU A 92 8.35 -5.10 24.77
N SER A 93 7.56 -4.22 24.16
CA SER A 93 6.70 -4.56 23.02
C SER A 93 7.56 -4.68 21.77
N PRO A 94 7.23 -5.61 20.85
CA PRO A 94 7.92 -5.71 19.57
C PRO A 94 7.78 -4.37 18.85
N VAL A 95 8.93 -3.81 18.46
CA VAL A 95 9.11 -2.48 17.89
C VAL A 95 8.16 -2.27 16.70
N SER A 96 6.99 -1.70 16.97
CA SER A 96 6.05 -1.23 15.96
C SER A 96 6.55 0.11 15.40
N LEU A 97 6.14 0.45 14.17
CA LEU A 97 6.31 1.78 13.56
C LEU A 97 5.64 2.93 14.36
N THR A 98 5.23 2.68 15.60
CA THR A 98 4.95 3.67 16.65
C THR A 98 6.22 4.28 17.24
N GLN A 99 7.43 3.79 16.90
CA GLN A 99 8.63 4.63 16.99
C GLN A 99 8.38 5.93 16.23
N SER A 100 8.65 7.08 16.85
CA SER A 100 8.36 8.40 16.27
C SER A 100 8.71 8.41 14.77
N VAL A 101 7.78 8.88 13.94
CA VAL A 101 7.94 9.05 12.48
C VAL A 101 9.32 9.66 12.15
N GLU A 102 9.82 10.52 13.02
CA GLU A 102 11.12 11.17 12.94
C GLU A 102 12.31 10.19 13.08
N ASP A 103 12.22 9.20 13.98
CA ASP A 103 13.25 8.18 14.19
C ASP A 103 13.38 7.26 12.96
N VAL A 104 12.25 6.89 12.36
CA VAL A 104 12.21 6.05 11.14
C VAL A 104 12.78 6.81 9.94
N GLN A 105 12.38 8.09 9.78
CA GLN A 105 12.90 8.95 8.71
C GLN A 105 14.42 9.13 8.82
N TYR A 106 14.94 9.36 10.03
CA TYR A 106 16.35 9.66 10.24
C TYR A 106 17.25 8.41 10.19
N LYS A 107 16.85 7.30 10.84
CA LYS A 107 17.70 6.10 10.93
C LYS A 107 17.76 5.32 9.63
N HIS A 108 16.67 5.28 8.87
CA HIS A 108 16.56 4.42 7.69
C HIS A 108 16.46 5.20 6.37
N GLY A 109 16.56 6.54 6.42
CA GLY A 109 16.52 7.38 5.23
C GLY A 109 15.17 7.36 4.51
N VAL A 110 14.08 7.07 5.23
CA VAL A 110 12.73 7.14 4.66
C VAL A 110 12.39 8.60 4.41
N ARG A 111 12.24 8.98 3.14
CA ARG A 111 12.01 10.38 2.76
C ARG A 111 10.57 10.82 3.01
N ASN A 112 9.60 9.95 2.77
CA ASN A 112 8.19 10.20 3.03
C ASN A 112 7.54 8.91 3.51
N VAL A 113 6.97 8.90 4.72
CA VAL A 113 6.44 7.68 5.35
C VAL A 113 5.18 7.19 4.66
N THR A 114 4.29 8.10 4.23
CA THR A 114 3.07 7.73 3.49
C THR A 114 3.40 7.06 2.14
N LEU A 115 4.41 7.55 1.43
CA LEU A 115 4.88 6.95 0.17
C LEU A 115 5.66 5.67 0.41
N TYR A 116 6.42 5.56 1.49
CA TYR A 116 7.04 4.30 1.89
C TYR A 116 5.97 3.22 2.16
N SER A 117 4.94 3.55 2.93
CA SER A 117 3.79 2.66 3.17
C SER A 117 3.09 2.26 1.87
N LEU A 118 2.87 3.22 0.96
CA LEU A 118 2.30 2.95 -0.36
C LEU A 118 3.20 2.02 -1.17
N GLY A 119 4.50 2.25 -1.19
CA GLY A 119 5.47 1.45 -1.91
C GLY A 119 5.54 0.02 -1.36
N ALA A 120 5.49 -0.16 -0.05
CA ALA A 120 5.43 -1.47 0.59
C ALA A 120 4.14 -2.21 0.22
N ALA A 121 3.01 -1.51 0.18
CA ALA A 121 1.74 -2.04 -0.30
C ALA A 121 1.79 -2.46 -1.79
N LEU A 122 2.38 -1.63 -2.66
CA LEU A 122 2.59 -1.96 -4.07
C LEU A 122 3.47 -3.20 -4.24
N LEU A 123 4.53 -3.31 -3.43
CA LEU A 123 5.40 -4.48 -3.42
C LEU A 123 4.64 -5.75 -3.00
N ALA A 124 3.79 -5.64 -1.96
CA ALA A 124 2.96 -6.73 -1.47
C ALA A 124 1.95 -7.19 -2.54
N ILE A 125 1.35 -6.25 -3.27
CA ILE A 125 0.46 -6.54 -4.41
C ILE A 125 1.20 -7.25 -5.54
N GLY A 126 2.37 -6.74 -5.94
CA GLY A 126 3.12 -7.28 -7.08
C GLY A 126 3.68 -8.68 -6.84
N ARG A 127 3.99 -9.00 -5.58
CA ARG A 127 4.46 -10.33 -5.17
C ARG A 127 3.32 -11.24 -4.70
N TRP A 128 2.17 -10.64 -4.38
CA TRP A 128 1.04 -11.30 -3.72
C TRP A 128 1.45 -12.05 -2.46
N GLU A 129 2.20 -11.36 -1.60
CA GLU A 129 2.81 -11.93 -0.40
C GLU A 129 2.71 -10.92 0.74
N ARG A 130 2.58 -11.39 1.98
CA ARG A 130 2.67 -10.54 3.17
C ARG A 130 4.06 -9.94 3.29
N ILE A 131 4.13 -8.64 3.54
CA ILE A 131 5.39 -7.93 3.73
C ILE A 131 5.36 -7.26 5.10
N ASP A 132 6.42 -7.45 5.86
CA ASP A 132 6.62 -6.69 7.09
C ASP A 132 7.13 -5.28 6.75
N HIS A 133 6.25 -4.29 6.90
CA HIS A 133 6.57 -2.89 6.62
C HIS A 133 7.63 -2.34 7.58
N ASN A 134 7.83 -2.96 8.75
CA ASN A 134 8.78 -2.54 9.76
C ASN A 134 10.22 -2.96 9.37
N ASP A 135 10.39 -3.99 8.53
CA ASP A 135 11.69 -4.44 8.01
C ASP A 135 12.09 -3.61 6.77
N ILE A 136 12.53 -2.38 6.98
CA ILE A 136 12.86 -1.43 5.88
C ILE A 136 13.95 -1.97 4.96
N GLU A 137 14.96 -2.65 5.51
CA GLU A 137 16.02 -3.27 4.72
C GLU A 137 15.49 -4.45 3.91
N GLY A 138 14.63 -5.28 4.52
CA GLY A 138 13.92 -6.35 3.83
C GLY A 138 13.04 -5.85 2.70
N VAL A 139 12.25 -4.80 2.94
CA VAL A 139 11.38 -4.16 1.92
C VAL A 139 12.21 -3.68 0.73
N ARG A 140 13.30 -2.95 0.97
CA ARG A 140 14.18 -2.47 -0.12
C ARG A 140 14.85 -3.61 -0.87
N ARG A 141 15.34 -4.62 -0.15
CA ARG A 141 15.91 -5.83 -0.75
C ARG A 141 14.90 -6.52 -1.65
N LEU A 142 13.66 -6.71 -1.18
CA LEU A 142 12.59 -7.32 -1.94
C LEU A 142 12.19 -6.47 -3.16
N ALA A 143 12.14 -5.14 -3.03
CA ALA A 143 11.84 -4.22 -4.14
C ALA A 143 12.89 -4.30 -5.26
N SER A 144 14.16 -4.57 -4.92
CA SER A 144 15.24 -4.76 -5.90
C SER A 144 15.18 -6.09 -6.67
N GLN A 145 14.35 -7.05 -6.22
CA GLN A 145 14.19 -8.33 -6.90
C GLN A 145 13.20 -8.23 -8.06
N PRO A 146 13.33 -9.10 -9.09
CA PRO A 146 12.40 -9.16 -10.20
C PRO A 146 10.95 -9.30 -9.73
N CYS A 147 10.07 -8.43 -10.24
CA CYS A 147 8.64 -8.49 -9.98
C CYS A 147 7.92 -9.33 -11.05
N TYR A 148 6.97 -10.16 -10.63
CA TYR A 148 6.13 -10.93 -11.55
C TYR A 148 5.27 -10.05 -12.47
N LEU A 149 4.91 -8.84 -12.01
CA LEU A 149 4.19 -7.86 -12.82
C LEU A 149 5.08 -7.13 -13.84
N GLY A 150 6.36 -7.49 -13.92
CA GLY A 150 7.31 -6.96 -14.90
C GLY A 150 8.20 -5.83 -14.36
N PRO A 151 9.22 -5.44 -15.15
CA PRO A 151 10.23 -4.46 -14.74
C PRO A 151 9.64 -3.05 -14.55
N VAL A 152 8.65 -2.66 -15.35
CA VAL A 152 7.98 -1.35 -15.22
C VAL A 152 7.31 -1.21 -13.86
N TYR A 153 6.57 -2.24 -13.43
CA TYR A 153 5.95 -2.26 -12.10
C TYR A 153 6.99 -2.25 -10.97
N GLN A 154 8.12 -2.94 -11.17
CA GLN A 154 9.21 -2.94 -10.22
C GLN A 154 9.81 -1.53 -10.05
N GLU A 155 10.09 -0.84 -11.15
CA GLU A 155 10.69 0.50 -11.15
C GLU A 155 9.78 1.55 -10.51
N LEU A 156 8.48 1.56 -10.84
CA LEU A 156 7.54 2.47 -10.20
C LEU A 156 7.42 2.20 -8.70
N THR A 157 7.43 0.91 -8.29
CA THR A 157 7.34 0.54 -6.87
C THR A 157 8.55 1.05 -6.08
N GLN A 158 9.75 0.92 -6.65
CA GLN A 158 10.98 1.47 -6.06
C GLN A 158 10.94 2.99 -5.96
N LYS A 159 10.52 3.69 -7.03
CA LYS A 159 10.39 5.16 -7.00
C LYS A 159 9.43 5.63 -5.91
N VAL A 160 8.30 4.94 -5.74
CA VAL A 160 7.33 5.24 -4.68
C VAL A 160 7.95 5.00 -3.30
N LEU A 161 8.56 3.83 -3.07
CA LEU A 161 9.22 3.46 -1.81
C LEU A 161 10.27 4.49 -1.38
N ASP A 162 11.13 4.91 -2.31
CA ASP A 162 12.24 5.81 -2.02
C ASP A 162 11.85 7.30 -2.19
N CYS A 163 10.59 7.59 -2.54
CA CYS A 163 10.12 8.94 -2.85
C CYS A 163 11.05 9.65 -3.86
N ASP A 164 11.44 8.94 -4.93
CA ASP A 164 12.37 9.43 -5.93
C ASP A 164 11.67 10.00 -7.17
N PHE A 165 11.03 11.16 -6.97
CA PHE A 165 10.30 11.88 -8.02
C PHE A 165 10.96 13.20 -8.40
N GLY A 166 12.05 13.61 -7.73
CA GLY A 166 12.76 14.86 -8.02
C GLY A 166 12.13 16.16 -7.50
N TYR A 167 10.96 16.10 -6.84
CA TYR A 167 10.21 17.30 -6.38
C TYR A 167 10.19 17.51 -4.85
N GLY A 168 11.15 16.89 -4.14
CA GLY A 168 11.22 16.90 -2.68
C GLY A 168 10.41 15.76 -2.06
N LYS A 169 10.16 15.87 -0.75
CA LYS A 169 9.56 14.78 0.07
C LYS A 169 8.17 15.09 0.63
N ASP A 170 7.65 16.28 0.36
CA ASP A 170 6.40 16.77 0.95
C ASP A 170 5.23 16.47 0.01
N LEU A 171 4.44 15.45 0.35
CA LEU A 171 3.30 14.99 -0.44
C LEU A 171 2.15 16.01 -0.46
N LYS A 172 2.18 17.05 0.38
CA LYS A 172 1.22 18.17 0.33
C LYS A 172 1.53 19.12 -0.83
N LYS A 173 2.70 19.02 -1.48
CA LYS A 173 3.08 19.86 -2.61
C LYS A 173 2.50 19.34 -3.93
N PRO A 174 1.80 20.18 -4.71
CA PRO A 174 1.22 19.77 -5.99
C PRO A 174 2.22 19.15 -6.96
N ARG A 175 3.44 19.69 -7.05
CA ARG A 175 4.47 19.16 -7.97
C ARG A 175 4.85 17.71 -7.68
N LEU A 176 4.90 17.31 -6.41
CA LEU A 176 5.18 15.91 -6.06
C LEU A 176 3.98 15.02 -6.40
N GLN A 177 2.75 15.49 -6.13
CA GLN A 177 1.52 14.75 -6.47
C GLN A 177 1.38 14.56 -7.98
N GLU A 178 1.66 15.60 -8.78
CA GLU A 178 1.65 15.57 -10.24
C GLU A 178 2.67 14.55 -10.77
N ALA A 179 3.91 14.58 -10.26
CA ALA A 179 4.92 13.60 -10.66
C ALA A 179 4.54 12.15 -10.32
N ILE A 180 3.92 11.91 -9.17
CA ILE A 180 3.43 10.57 -8.81
C ILE A 180 2.28 10.17 -9.73
N TYR A 181 1.36 11.09 -10.03
CA TYR A 181 0.27 10.83 -10.96
C TYR A 181 0.82 10.43 -12.35
N GLU A 182 1.74 11.21 -12.91
CA GLU A 182 2.32 10.93 -14.23
C GLU A 182 3.17 9.66 -14.24
N MET A 183 4.06 9.47 -13.26
CA MET A 183 5.03 8.36 -13.28
C MET A 183 4.51 7.05 -12.71
N VAL A 184 3.35 7.06 -12.05
CA VAL A 184 2.79 5.87 -11.37
C VAL A 184 1.37 5.60 -11.83
N VAL A 185 0.46 6.58 -11.72
CA VAL A 185 -0.96 6.35 -12.06
C VAL A 185 -1.13 6.11 -13.56
N LEU A 186 -0.60 7.00 -14.40
CA LEU A 186 -0.69 6.84 -15.86
C LEU A 186 0.10 5.62 -16.36
N GLU A 187 1.23 5.30 -15.73
CA GLU A 187 2.01 4.12 -16.09
C GLU A 187 1.24 2.83 -15.76
N LEU A 188 0.57 2.75 -14.61
CA LEU A 188 -0.30 1.62 -14.28
C LEU A 188 -1.50 1.53 -15.25
N GLU A 189 -2.08 2.65 -15.68
CA GLU A 189 -3.14 2.66 -16.72
C GLU A 189 -2.62 2.12 -18.05
N SER A 190 -1.42 2.52 -18.47
CA SER A 190 -0.75 2.02 -19.67
C SER A 190 -0.51 0.51 -19.60
N MET A 191 0.01 0.02 -18.46
CA MET A 191 0.21 -1.42 -18.23
C MET A 191 -1.11 -2.20 -18.31
N ILE A 192 -2.19 -1.71 -17.70
CA ILE A 192 -3.51 -2.33 -17.75
C ILE A 192 -4.02 -2.37 -19.20
N ALA A 193 -3.97 -1.24 -19.90
CA ALA A 193 -4.44 -1.14 -21.29
C ALA A 193 -3.68 -2.08 -22.22
N SER A 194 -2.36 -2.24 -22.04
CA SER A 194 -1.55 -3.14 -22.86
C SER A 194 -1.94 -4.61 -22.72
N LEU A 195 -2.45 -5.01 -21.55
CA LEU A 195 -2.91 -6.37 -21.29
C LEU A 195 -4.33 -6.59 -21.80
N ASP A 196 -5.21 -5.60 -21.63
CA ASP A 196 -6.59 -5.66 -22.14
C ASP A 196 -6.59 -5.78 -23.69
N ILE A 197 -5.65 -5.14 -24.41
CA ILE A 197 -5.51 -5.27 -25.87
C ILE A 197 -5.00 -6.67 -26.27
N SER A 198 -4.10 -7.27 -25.49
CA SER A 198 -3.57 -8.61 -25.82
C SER A 198 -4.62 -9.73 -25.66
N GLU A 199 -5.66 -9.51 -24.85
CA GLU A 199 -6.76 -10.48 -24.69
C GLU A 199 -7.74 -10.46 -25.87
N GLU A 200 -7.82 -9.36 -26.64
CA GLU A 200 -8.70 -9.24 -27.83
C GLU A 200 -8.07 -9.79 -29.13
N GLU A 201 -6.75 -9.95 -29.20
CA GLU A 201 -6.04 -10.44 -30.40
C GLU A 201 -5.94 -11.98 -30.49
N ASP A 202 -6.26 -12.70 -29.39
CA ASP A 202 -6.19 -14.16 -29.28
C ASP A 202 -7.57 -14.87 -29.40
N GLU A 203 -8.66 -14.14 -29.70
CA GLU A 203 -10.00 -14.67 -30.06
C GLU A 203 -10.26 -14.69 -31.58
#